data_AF-A0A9D3RRN7-F1
#
_entry.id   AF-A0A9D3RRN7-F1
#
_cell.length_a   1.000
_cell.length_b   1.000
_cell.length_c   1.000
_cell.angle_alpha   90.00
_cell.angle_beta   90.00
_cell.angle_gamma   90.00
#
_symmetry.space_group_name_H-M   'P 1'
#
loop_
_entity.id
_entity.type
_entity.pdbx_description
1 polymer ?
#
loop_
_entity_poly.entity_id
_entity_poly.type
_entity_poly.pdbx_seq_one_letter_code
_entity_poly.pdbx_strand_id
1 'polypeptide(L)'
;MSREGETEKDDEEGQTWRDSRTKSTARTAMTDRGLGQRWPVIFLLALALQSQVVCAVGMFELQIRQVQNSQGLLQNGECCDLPSTGGQRCSFSDQCDTFFHACLKEYQARVAPTGVCTFGSGSTNVLGGNSFSLRHRGHGVGGAGAGGGEEEGGGGDSSSGRIVIPFKFAWPKSFSLVLKALDYDNDTTEPGKGQEELIEQVLLSSMLNPGEQWQTFKHHGRHLSLEYRLRFRCEGNYYGPFCNRAGLAQSVDRRCAGRVVTALTAPAPYPESASVITAGRVPSVTSV
;
A
#
# COMPACT_ATOMS: atom_id res chain seq x y z
N MET A 1 10.98 -44.79 60.13
CA MET A 1 11.92 -43.76 60.63
C MET A 1 13.20 -44.47 61.05
N SER A 2 14.36 -44.01 60.54
CA SER A 2 15.70 -44.56 60.81
C SER A 2 15.94 -46.01 60.34
N ARG A 3 17.15 -46.47 60.01
CA ARG A 3 18.45 -45.90 59.53
C ARG A 3 19.13 -47.09 58.81
N GLU A 4 19.73 -47.00 57.62
CA GLU A 4 21.04 -46.40 57.26
C GLU A 4 22.26 -46.97 58.02
N GLY A 5 23.32 -47.27 57.25
CA GLY A 5 24.64 -47.80 57.68
C GLY A 5 24.78 -49.33 57.64
N GLU A 6 25.95 -49.94 57.41
CA GLU A 6 27.30 -49.47 57.00
C GLU A 6 28.13 -50.74 56.65
N THR A 7 28.80 -50.85 55.50
CA THR A 7 30.28 -50.80 55.26
C THR A 7 30.52 -51.51 53.91
N GLU A 8 31.40 -51.14 52.97
CA GLU A 8 32.78 -50.61 52.98
C GLU A 8 33.88 -51.68 53.20
N LYS A 9 34.54 -52.09 52.10
CA LYS A 9 36.01 -52.25 52.05
C LYS A 9 36.56 -52.37 50.61
N ASP A 10 37.70 -51.74 50.37
CA ASP A 10 38.46 -51.71 49.11
C ASP A 10 39.78 -52.53 49.19
N ASP A 11 40.55 -52.54 48.07
CA ASP A 11 41.98 -52.93 47.92
C ASP A 11 42.37 -54.42 48.19
N GLU A 12 43.45 -55.05 47.68
CA GLU A 12 44.44 -54.88 46.57
C GLU A 12 44.93 -56.33 46.20
N GLU A 13 45.76 -56.73 45.23
CA GLU A 13 46.58 -56.18 44.11
C GLU A 13 46.69 -57.31 43.04
N GLY A 14 47.31 -57.12 41.88
CA GLY A 14 47.85 -58.25 41.10
C GLY A 14 48.14 -57.98 39.61
N GLN A 15 49.31 -57.41 39.29
CA GLN A 15 49.70 -57.06 37.91
C GLN A 15 50.19 -58.22 37.01
N THR A 16 50.24 -57.93 35.69
CA THR A 16 50.94 -58.64 34.59
C THR A 16 50.29 -59.95 34.09
N TRP A 17 50.40 -60.37 32.81
CA TRP A 17 51.33 -60.04 31.71
C TRP A 17 50.63 -59.65 30.37
N ARG A 18 51.44 -59.51 29.31
CA ARG A 18 51.17 -58.71 28.09
C ARG A 18 50.71 -59.55 26.88
N ASP A 19 49.81 -58.94 26.10
CA ASP A 19 49.73 -58.93 24.62
C ASP A 19 48.94 -59.98 23.77
N SER A 20 48.35 -59.42 22.71
CA SER A 20 48.12 -59.99 21.37
C SER A 20 47.37 -61.32 21.15
N ARG A 21 46.04 -61.21 21.03
CA ARG A 21 45.41 -61.36 19.70
C ARG A 21 44.05 -60.67 19.54
N THR A 22 43.91 -59.90 18.47
CA THR A 22 42.63 -59.33 18.02
C THR A 22 41.74 -60.39 17.35
N LYS A 23 40.42 -60.31 17.58
CA LYS A 23 39.40 -60.95 16.74
C LYS A 23 38.26 -59.96 16.50
N SER A 24 37.97 -59.69 15.22
CA SER A 24 37.03 -58.64 14.81
C SER A 24 35.57 -59.06 15.05
N THR A 25 34.81 -58.19 15.70
CA THR A 25 33.35 -58.32 15.85
C THR A 25 32.63 -57.74 14.65
N ALA A 26 32.27 -58.58 13.69
CA ALA A 26 31.44 -58.22 12.55
C ALA A 26 29.98 -57.93 12.96
N ARG A 27 29.73 -56.75 13.55
CA ARG A 27 28.37 -56.21 13.69
C ARG A 27 27.90 -55.68 12.35
N THR A 28 26.84 -56.28 11.80
CA THR A 28 26.24 -55.83 10.54
C THR A 28 25.52 -54.50 10.75
N ALA A 29 26.23 -53.39 10.52
CA ALA A 29 25.65 -52.05 10.52
C ALA A 29 24.82 -51.86 9.24
N MET A 30 23.53 -52.23 9.30
CA MET A 30 22.58 -51.89 8.24
C MET A 30 22.53 -50.37 8.10
N THR A 31 22.97 -49.87 6.94
CA THR A 31 23.05 -48.44 6.65
C THR A 31 21.70 -47.96 6.13
N ASP A 32 20.79 -47.62 7.03
CA ASP A 32 19.63 -46.78 6.65
C ASP A 32 20.13 -45.38 6.28
N ARG A 33 20.42 -45.23 4.99
CA ARG A 33 20.67 -43.96 4.30
C ARG A 33 19.52 -43.63 3.35
N GLY A 34 18.32 -44.17 3.60
CA GLY A 34 17.16 -44.06 2.71
C GLY A 34 16.19 -42.91 3.05
N LEU A 35 15.91 -42.70 4.34
CA LEU A 35 14.80 -41.82 4.76
C LEU A 35 15.16 -40.33 4.81
N GLY A 36 16.36 -39.98 5.31
CA GLY A 36 16.73 -38.59 5.63
C GLY A 36 16.70 -37.61 4.45
N GLN A 37 16.94 -38.09 3.22
CA GLN A 37 17.02 -37.22 2.04
C GLN A 37 15.65 -36.90 1.41
N ARG A 38 14.60 -37.68 1.73
CA ARG A 38 13.22 -37.43 1.25
C ARG A 38 12.47 -36.42 2.12
N TRP A 39 12.75 -36.37 3.41
CA TRP A 39 12.15 -35.40 4.34
C TRP A 39 12.24 -33.92 3.92
N PRO A 40 13.40 -33.35 3.51
CA PRO A 40 13.45 -31.95 3.07
C PRO A 40 12.59 -31.71 1.82
N VAL A 41 12.54 -32.66 0.88
CA VAL A 41 11.68 -32.56 -0.32
C VAL A 41 10.20 -32.61 0.06
N ILE A 42 9.82 -33.49 0.98
CA ILE A 42 8.45 -33.60 1.51
C ILE A 42 8.06 -32.35 2.31
N PHE A 43 8.97 -31.77 3.11
CA PHE A 43 8.75 -30.51 3.82
C PHE A 43 8.57 -29.33 2.86
N LEU A 44 9.41 -29.22 1.82
CA LEU A 44 9.28 -28.17 0.80
C LEU A 44 7.97 -28.31 0.00
N LEU A 45 7.57 -29.54 -0.35
CA LEU A 45 6.24 -29.81 -0.92
C LEU A 45 5.11 -29.48 0.05
N ALA A 46 5.24 -29.77 1.34
CA ALA A 46 4.24 -29.44 2.35
C ALA A 46 4.11 -27.93 2.55
N LEU A 47 5.22 -27.17 2.60
CA LEU A 47 5.19 -25.70 2.63
C LEU A 47 4.58 -25.11 1.35
N ALA A 48 4.89 -25.69 0.17
CA ALA A 48 4.27 -25.28 -1.09
C ALA A 48 2.75 -25.54 -1.10
N LEU A 49 2.28 -26.69 -0.59
CA LEU A 49 0.85 -26.98 -0.41
C LEU A 49 0.20 -26.13 0.69
N GLN A 50 0.97 -25.64 1.67
CA GLN A 50 0.51 -24.72 2.71
C GLN A 50 0.52 -23.24 2.29
N SER A 51 0.88 -22.92 1.04
CA SER A 51 0.76 -21.56 0.47
C SER A 51 -0.69 -21.17 0.17
N GLN A 52 -1.54 -21.22 1.20
CA GLN A 52 -2.89 -20.67 1.20
C GLN A 52 -2.80 -19.17 0.87
N VAL A 53 -3.12 -18.80 -0.38
CA VAL A 53 -3.21 -17.39 -0.76
C VAL A 53 -4.40 -16.79 -0.01
N VAL A 54 -4.11 -16.05 1.07
CA VAL A 54 -5.13 -15.35 1.84
C VAL A 54 -5.65 -14.20 0.98
N CYS A 55 -6.73 -14.48 0.25
CA CYS A 55 -7.54 -13.47 -0.40
C CYS A 55 -7.87 -12.36 0.61
N ALA A 56 -7.58 -11.13 0.22
CA ALA A 56 -8.06 -9.94 0.90
C ALA A 56 -8.50 -8.96 -0.17
N VAL A 57 -9.80 -8.63 -0.19
CA VAL A 57 -10.38 -7.80 -1.23
C VAL A 57 -11.22 -6.70 -0.60
N GLY A 58 -11.10 -5.50 -1.14
CA GLY A 58 -11.75 -4.31 -0.59
C GLY A 58 -11.63 -3.10 -1.50
N MET A 59 -12.22 -2.00 -1.07
CA MET A 59 -12.31 -0.75 -1.81
C MET A 59 -11.93 0.42 -0.89
N PHE A 60 -10.95 1.21 -1.30
CA PHE A 60 -10.76 2.55 -0.77
C PHE A 60 -11.69 3.50 -1.54
N GLU A 61 -12.73 4.01 -0.88
CA GLU A 61 -13.65 5.00 -1.45
C GLU A 61 -13.29 6.41 -0.96
N LEU A 62 -13.06 7.32 -1.89
CA LEU A 62 -12.90 8.76 -1.68
C LEU A 62 -14.09 9.47 -2.32
N GLN A 63 -14.65 10.49 -1.68
CA GLN A 63 -15.72 11.31 -2.24
C GLN A 63 -15.49 12.80 -1.95
N ILE A 64 -15.47 13.61 -3.00
CA ILE A 64 -15.47 15.09 -2.93
C ILE A 64 -16.84 15.58 -2.43
N ARG A 65 -16.85 16.61 -1.58
CA ARG A 65 -18.06 17.14 -0.91
C ARG A 65 -18.30 18.61 -1.15
N GLN A 66 -17.26 19.42 -1.04
CA GLN A 66 -17.32 20.86 -1.30
C GLN A 66 -15.95 21.36 -1.74
N VAL A 67 -15.94 22.21 -2.76
CA VAL A 67 -14.75 22.86 -3.30
C VAL A 67 -14.99 24.37 -3.30
N GLN A 68 -14.00 25.15 -2.88
CA GLN A 68 -14.07 26.60 -2.88
C GLN A 68 -12.72 27.22 -3.24
N ASN A 69 -12.54 27.53 -4.53
CA ASN A 69 -11.51 28.40 -5.08
C ASN A 69 -12.17 29.71 -5.55
N SER A 70 -12.54 30.59 -4.61
CA SER A 70 -13.32 31.80 -4.92
C SER A 70 -12.56 32.88 -5.70
N GLN A 71 -11.33 32.60 -6.15
CA GLN A 71 -10.51 33.49 -6.96
C GLN A 71 -10.20 32.96 -8.37
N GLY A 72 -10.51 31.68 -8.66
CA GLY A 72 -10.14 31.05 -9.95
C GLY A 72 -8.64 30.91 -10.15
N LEU A 73 -7.87 30.69 -9.07
CA LEU A 73 -6.41 30.67 -9.07
C LEU A 73 -5.82 29.26 -9.06
N LEU A 74 -4.75 29.07 -9.81
CA LEU A 74 -3.85 27.92 -9.78
C LEU A 74 -2.88 28.01 -8.58
N GLN A 75 -2.16 26.93 -8.26
CA GLN A 75 -1.23 26.87 -7.13
C GLN A 75 -0.03 27.83 -7.29
N ASN A 76 0.36 28.13 -8.53
CA ASN A 76 1.39 29.13 -8.85
C ASN A 76 0.93 30.59 -8.59
N GLY A 77 -0.39 30.83 -8.49
CA GLY A 77 -1.01 32.15 -8.31
C GLY A 77 -1.42 32.82 -9.62
N GLU A 78 -1.36 32.12 -10.75
CA GLU A 78 -1.98 32.52 -12.02
C GLU A 78 -3.46 32.13 -12.04
N CYS A 79 -4.20 32.61 -13.04
CA CYS A 79 -5.56 32.17 -13.28
C CYS A 79 -5.56 30.82 -14.03
N CYS A 80 -6.63 30.04 -13.85
CA CYS A 80 -6.92 28.85 -14.67
C CYS A 80 -7.04 29.26 -16.15
N ASP A 81 -8.15 29.93 -16.47
CA ASP A 81 -8.39 30.57 -17.77
C ASP A 81 -7.61 31.88 -17.97
N LEU A 82 -7.74 32.46 -19.17
CA LEU A 82 -7.11 33.73 -19.52
C LEU A 82 -7.52 34.86 -18.55
N PRO A 83 -6.58 35.76 -18.19
CA PRO A 83 -6.87 36.89 -17.30
C PRO A 83 -7.82 37.90 -17.94
N SER A 84 -8.75 38.43 -17.13
CA SER A 84 -9.74 39.43 -17.57
C SER A 84 -9.09 40.60 -18.31
N THR A 85 -9.69 41.04 -19.43
CA THR A 85 -9.29 42.27 -20.17
C THR A 85 -9.52 43.51 -19.30
N GLY A 86 -8.52 43.83 -18.47
CA GLY A 86 -8.58 44.85 -17.42
C GLY A 86 -7.60 44.59 -16.26
N GLY A 87 -7.18 43.34 -16.06
CA GLY A 87 -6.09 42.95 -15.16
C GLY A 87 -6.47 42.71 -13.69
N GLN A 88 -5.50 42.21 -12.92
CA GLN A 88 -5.53 41.93 -11.48
C GLN A 88 -6.58 40.93 -10.93
N ARG A 89 -7.54 40.46 -11.74
CA ARG A 89 -8.50 39.41 -11.36
C ARG A 89 -8.77 38.44 -12.51
N CYS A 90 -8.90 37.15 -12.17
CA CYS A 90 -9.35 36.11 -13.08
C CYS A 90 -10.78 36.36 -13.56
N SER A 91 -11.15 35.69 -14.65
CA SER A 91 -12.48 35.85 -15.24
C SER A 91 -13.60 35.41 -14.29
N PHE A 92 -14.80 35.91 -14.57
CA PHE A 92 -16.05 35.45 -13.95
C PHE A 92 -16.97 34.72 -14.95
N SER A 93 -16.77 34.90 -16.25
CA SER A 93 -17.41 34.08 -17.29
C SER A 93 -16.76 32.71 -17.39
N ASP A 94 -15.44 32.68 -17.27
CA ASP A 94 -14.57 31.53 -17.50
C ASP A 94 -14.04 31.07 -16.13
N GLN A 95 -14.11 29.77 -15.85
CA GLN A 95 -13.89 29.20 -14.51
C GLN A 95 -13.20 27.83 -14.60
N CYS A 96 -12.29 27.56 -13.67
CA CYS A 96 -11.48 26.33 -13.62
C CYS A 96 -12.34 25.05 -13.75
N ASP A 97 -12.16 24.26 -14.81
CA ASP A 97 -12.85 22.99 -15.06
C ASP A 97 -12.29 21.91 -14.11
N THR A 98 -12.74 21.97 -12.86
CA THR A 98 -12.06 21.34 -11.73
C THR A 98 -12.36 19.84 -11.67
N PHE A 99 -11.32 19.02 -11.81
CA PHE A 99 -11.34 17.59 -11.55
C PHE A 99 -10.34 17.20 -10.45
N PHE A 100 -10.39 15.94 -10.02
CA PHE A 100 -9.54 15.43 -8.94
C PHE A 100 -8.78 14.18 -9.35
N HIS A 101 -7.48 14.14 -9.02
CA HIS A 101 -6.66 12.94 -9.12
C HIS A 101 -6.18 12.49 -7.74
N ALA A 102 -6.46 11.24 -7.38
CA ALA A 102 -6.04 10.62 -6.13
C ALA A 102 -4.98 9.54 -6.38
N CYS A 103 -3.85 9.68 -5.69
CA CYS A 103 -2.73 8.74 -5.67
C CYS A 103 -2.56 8.18 -4.26
N LEU A 104 -2.78 6.88 -4.09
CA LEU A 104 -2.74 6.18 -2.81
C LEU A 104 -1.48 5.31 -2.71
N LYS A 105 -0.83 5.33 -1.55
CA LYS A 105 0.44 4.65 -1.32
C LYS A 105 0.67 4.29 0.15
N GLU A 106 1.79 3.62 0.43
CA GLU A 106 2.21 3.26 1.77
C GLU A 106 2.35 4.47 2.70
N TYR A 107 2.24 4.22 4.01
CA TYR A 107 2.35 5.28 5.01
C TYR A 107 3.76 5.89 5.04
N GLN A 108 3.85 7.18 4.74
CA GLN A 108 5.05 7.98 4.80
C GLN A 108 4.92 9.01 5.94
N ALA A 109 5.91 9.11 6.82
CA ALA A 109 5.91 10.10 7.92
C ALA A 109 5.97 11.56 7.43
N ARG A 110 6.48 11.77 6.21
CA ARG A 110 6.31 12.98 5.40
C ARG A 110 5.91 12.52 4.00
N VAL A 111 4.73 12.88 3.52
CA VAL A 111 4.22 12.45 2.21
C VAL A 111 5.01 13.12 1.10
N ALA A 112 5.67 12.34 0.25
CA ALA A 112 6.23 12.88 -0.99
C ALA A 112 5.09 13.32 -1.94
N PRO A 113 5.13 14.52 -2.56
CA PRO A 113 4.10 14.99 -3.48
C PRO A 113 4.11 14.26 -4.84
N THR A 114 5.18 13.49 -5.11
CA THR A 114 5.42 12.70 -6.32
C THR A 114 5.81 11.26 -5.94
N GLY A 115 5.99 10.40 -6.96
CA GLY A 115 6.32 8.98 -6.80
C GLY A 115 5.22 8.06 -7.31
N VAL A 116 5.42 6.75 -7.18
CA VAL A 116 4.47 5.73 -7.62
C VAL A 116 3.33 5.57 -6.60
N CYS A 117 2.10 5.48 -7.09
CA CYS A 117 0.91 5.18 -6.27
C CYS A 117 0.87 3.68 -5.97
N THR A 118 1.65 3.23 -4.99
CA THR A 118 1.88 1.80 -4.68
C THR A 118 0.60 1.03 -4.30
N PHE A 119 -0.44 1.74 -3.85
CA PHE A 119 -1.76 1.17 -3.54
C PHE A 119 -2.82 1.47 -4.63
N GLY A 120 -2.42 2.06 -5.74
CA GLY A 120 -3.28 2.44 -6.87
C GLY A 120 -3.65 3.94 -6.90
N SER A 121 -4.26 4.35 -7.99
CA SER A 121 -4.73 5.72 -8.23
C SER A 121 -6.05 5.72 -8.99
N GLY A 122 -6.67 6.90 -9.08
CA GLY A 122 -7.85 7.14 -9.91
C GLY A 122 -8.17 8.62 -10.00
N SER A 123 -8.96 9.00 -11.00
CA SER A 123 -9.44 10.38 -11.21
C SER A 123 -10.96 10.45 -11.21
N THR A 124 -11.51 11.65 -10.99
CA THR A 124 -12.90 11.96 -11.36
C THR A 124 -12.97 12.49 -12.80
N ASN A 125 -14.17 12.60 -13.35
CA ASN A 125 -14.46 13.58 -14.38
C ASN A 125 -14.35 15.02 -13.82
N VAL A 126 -14.44 16.04 -14.69
CA VAL A 126 -14.69 17.43 -14.27
C VAL A 126 -15.99 17.49 -13.45
N LEU A 127 -15.94 18.17 -12.30
CA LEU A 127 -17.02 18.21 -11.30
C LEU A 127 -17.75 19.56 -11.23
N GLY A 128 -17.18 20.60 -11.87
CA GLY A 128 -17.71 21.96 -11.92
C GLY A 128 -16.61 23.01 -11.81
N GLY A 129 -17.01 24.27 -11.94
CA GLY A 129 -16.13 25.45 -11.93
C GLY A 129 -15.49 25.79 -10.58
N ASN A 130 -15.07 27.05 -10.45
CA ASN A 130 -14.35 27.65 -9.31
C ASN A 130 -14.86 27.27 -7.90
N SER A 131 -16.15 27.03 -7.69
CA SER A 131 -16.70 26.65 -6.37
C SER A 131 -18.02 25.88 -6.48
N PHE A 132 -18.10 24.70 -5.86
CA PHE A 132 -19.30 23.84 -5.90
C PHE A 132 -19.47 22.96 -4.64
N SER A 133 -20.65 22.37 -4.46
CA SER A 133 -20.90 21.37 -3.41
C SER A 133 -21.74 20.19 -3.90
N LEU A 134 -21.17 18.99 -3.77
CA LEU A 134 -21.79 17.74 -4.21
C LEU A 134 -22.72 17.20 -3.12
N ARG A 135 -24.02 17.51 -3.27
CA ARG A 135 -25.06 16.97 -2.40
C ARG A 135 -25.36 15.52 -2.74
N HIS A 136 -25.17 14.66 -1.74
CA HIS A 136 -25.52 13.24 -1.84
C HIS A 136 -27.05 13.08 -1.89
N ARG A 137 -27.62 12.95 -3.09
CA ARG A 137 -28.99 12.43 -3.26
C ARG A 137 -28.97 10.94 -2.88
N GLY A 138 -29.14 10.66 -1.59
CA GLY A 138 -29.52 9.34 -1.12
C GLY A 138 -30.98 9.06 -1.52
N HIS A 139 -31.27 7.84 -1.95
CA HIS A 139 -32.60 7.45 -2.41
C HIS A 139 -33.56 7.31 -1.20
N GLY A 140 -34.16 8.42 -0.78
CA GLY A 140 -34.99 8.52 0.43
C GLY A 140 -36.15 9.50 0.28
N VAL A 141 -37.36 8.99 0.49
CA VAL A 141 -38.67 9.61 0.30
C VAL A 141 -38.84 11.00 0.93
N GLY A 142 -39.40 11.95 0.15
CA GLY A 142 -40.26 13.03 0.66
C GLY A 142 -39.60 14.36 1.07
N GLY A 143 -39.85 15.42 0.29
CA GLY A 143 -39.49 16.81 0.63
C GLY A 143 -39.35 17.68 -0.61
N ALA A 144 -40.07 18.80 -0.69
CA ALA A 144 -40.17 19.62 -1.91
C ALA A 144 -39.46 20.98 -1.81
N GLY A 145 -39.06 21.50 -2.97
CA GLY A 145 -38.59 22.88 -3.18
C GLY A 145 -37.06 23.03 -3.34
N ALA A 146 -36.55 24.00 -4.12
CA ALA A 146 -37.21 24.80 -5.15
C ALA A 146 -36.14 25.44 -6.07
N GLY A 147 -36.41 25.48 -7.40
CA GLY A 147 -35.51 26.06 -8.41
C GLY A 147 -34.29 25.17 -8.76
N GLY A 148 -33.76 25.22 -9.99
CA GLY A 148 -34.27 25.90 -11.19
C GLY A 148 -33.19 25.97 -12.28
N GLY A 149 -33.47 25.40 -13.45
CA GLY A 149 -32.52 25.25 -14.56
C GLY A 149 -32.72 23.90 -15.25
N GLU A 150 -32.96 23.93 -16.56
CA GLU A 150 -33.21 22.75 -17.39
C GLU A 150 -32.04 22.55 -18.35
N GLU A 151 -31.39 21.38 -18.29
CA GLU A 151 -30.55 20.84 -19.37
C GLU A 151 -30.83 19.35 -19.51
N GLU A 152 -30.99 18.88 -20.76
CA GLU A 152 -31.28 17.48 -21.07
C GLU A 152 -29.98 16.68 -21.19
N GLY A 153 -29.73 15.69 -20.30
CA GLY A 153 -28.42 15.03 -20.30
C GLY A 153 -28.22 13.80 -19.42
N GLY A 154 -29.15 12.84 -19.42
CA GLY A 154 -28.93 11.52 -18.81
C GLY A 154 -29.06 11.45 -17.28
N GLY A 155 -29.16 10.21 -16.76
CA GLY A 155 -29.40 9.97 -15.33
C GLY A 155 -28.14 10.19 -14.49
N GLY A 156 -28.00 11.40 -13.92
CA GLY A 156 -26.85 11.77 -13.09
C GLY A 156 -26.65 10.85 -11.88
N ASP A 157 -25.62 10.00 -11.93
CA ASP A 157 -25.38 8.97 -10.92
C ASP A 157 -24.86 9.55 -9.59
N SER A 158 -25.31 8.90 -8.51
CA SER A 158 -24.87 8.99 -7.11
C SER A 158 -23.37 8.73 -6.85
N SER A 159 -22.60 8.44 -7.90
CA SER A 159 -21.14 8.28 -7.90
C SER A 159 -20.37 9.54 -8.28
N SER A 160 -21.03 10.57 -8.82
CA SER A 160 -20.41 11.86 -9.19
C SER A 160 -19.50 12.41 -8.07
N GLY A 161 -18.23 12.70 -8.41
CA GLY A 161 -17.19 13.10 -7.45
C GLY A 161 -16.66 12.00 -6.52
N ARG A 162 -16.86 10.72 -6.84
CA ARG A 162 -16.29 9.58 -6.11
C ARG A 162 -15.13 8.94 -6.89
N ILE A 163 -14.02 8.67 -6.20
CA ILE A 163 -12.91 7.86 -6.69
C ILE A 163 -12.90 6.55 -5.89
N VAL A 164 -12.73 5.42 -6.56
CA VAL A 164 -12.71 4.09 -5.92
C VAL A 164 -11.45 3.34 -6.36
N ILE A 165 -10.60 2.97 -5.40
CA ILE A 165 -9.33 2.28 -5.66
C ILE A 165 -9.44 0.84 -5.11
N PRO A 166 -9.42 -0.20 -5.98
CA PRO A 166 -9.62 -1.59 -5.56
C PRO A 166 -8.37 -2.21 -4.96
N PHE A 167 -8.52 -2.81 -3.78
CA PHE A 167 -7.49 -3.57 -3.06
C PHE A 167 -7.62 -5.07 -3.30
N LYS A 168 -6.49 -5.74 -3.52
CA LYS A 168 -6.39 -7.21 -3.68
C LYS A 168 -5.34 -7.83 -2.75
N PHE A 169 -5.07 -7.15 -1.64
CA PHE A 169 -4.12 -7.53 -0.60
C PHE A 169 -4.61 -7.00 0.77
N ALA A 170 -4.03 -7.51 1.86
CA ALA A 170 -4.49 -7.17 3.21
C ALA A 170 -4.37 -5.67 3.48
N TRP A 171 -5.47 -5.03 3.88
CA TRP A 171 -5.52 -3.58 4.09
C TRP A 171 -4.61 -3.16 5.26
N PRO A 172 -3.56 -2.34 5.05
CA PRO A 172 -2.54 -2.04 6.07
C PRO A 172 -3.00 -1.10 7.19
N LYS A 173 -4.23 -0.57 7.12
CA LYS A 173 -4.79 0.51 7.95
C LYS A 173 -4.12 1.87 7.78
N SER A 174 -2.79 1.94 7.88
CA SER A 174 -2.03 3.17 7.64
C SER A 174 -1.77 3.37 6.15
N PHE A 175 -1.90 4.61 5.69
CA PHE A 175 -1.73 4.98 4.28
C PHE A 175 -1.24 6.43 4.17
N SER A 176 -0.72 6.76 2.99
CA SER A 176 -0.59 8.14 2.54
C SER A 176 -1.38 8.36 1.26
N LEU A 177 -2.10 9.48 1.21
CA LEU A 177 -2.90 9.95 0.09
C LEU A 177 -2.32 11.28 -0.41
N VAL A 178 -2.08 11.34 -1.71
CA VAL A 178 -1.87 12.59 -2.45
C VAL A 178 -3.14 12.82 -3.27
N LEU A 179 -3.87 13.89 -2.96
CA LEU A 179 -5.08 14.29 -3.69
C LEU A 179 -4.82 15.66 -4.33
N LYS A 180 -4.81 15.71 -5.66
CA LYS A 180 -4.69 16.95 -6.43
C LYS A 180 -6.09 17.43 -6.83
N ALA A 181 -6.35 18.72 -6.67
CA ALA A 181 -7.33 19.44 -7.48
C ALA A 181 -6.60 19.93 -8.74
N LEU A 182 -7.13 19.58 -9.90
CA LEU A 182 -6.56 19.88 -11.20
C LEU A 182 -7.58 20.65 -12.04
N ASP A 183 -7.07 21.55 -12.85
CA ASP A 183 -7.80 22.24 -13.90
C ASP A 183 -7.67 21.44 -15.20
N TYR A 184 -8.77 21.24 -15.93
CA TYR A 184 -8.77 20.52 -17.21
C TYR A 184 -8.84 21.51 -18.38
N ASP A 185 -7.71 21.65 -19.08
CA ASP A 185 -7.63 22.53 -20.25
C ASP A 185 -7.71 21.71 -21.55
N ASN A 186 -8.72 22.01 -22.35
CA ASN A 186 -8.95 21.37 -23.65
C ASN A 186 -8.36 22.16 -24.83
N ASP A 187 -8.14 23.48 -24.69
CA ASP A 187 -8.00 24.40 -25.84
C ASP A 187 -7.16 25.69 -25.62
N THR A 188 -6.53 25.97 -24.46
CA THR A 188 -5.63 27.16 -24.42
C THR A 188 -4.42 26.99 -25.33
N THR A 189 -4.18 27.99 -26.16
CA THR A 189 -3.34 27.90 -27.37
C THR A 189 -1.84 28.11 -27.10
N GLU A 190 -1.38 27.88 -25.87
CA GLU A 190 0.01 28.05 -25.44
C GLU A 190 0.81 26.74 -25.59
N PRO A 191 1.69 26.59 -26.61
CA PRO A 191 2.43 25.35 -26.87
C PRO A 191 3.55 25.12 -25.83
N GLY A 192 3.15 24.74 -24.62
CA GLY A 192 4.02 24.56 -23.46
C GLY A 192 3.28 24.36 -22.13
N LYS A 193 2.02 24.82 -22.01
CA LYS A 193 1.13 24.37 -20.92
C LYS A 193 0.85 22.86 -21.06
N GLY A 194 0.65 22.21 -19.93
CA GLY A 194 0.15 20.83 -19.89
C GLY A 194 -1.37 20.80 -19.81
N GLN A 195 -2.01 19.74 -20.32
CA GLN A 195 -3.48 19.56 -20.32
C GLN A 195 -4.09 19.37 -18.90
N GLU A 196 -3.27 19.40 -17.85
CA GLU A 196 -3.70 19.30 -16.45
C GLU A 196 -2.90 20.31 -15.62
N GLU A 197 -3.54 21.36 -15.10
CA GLU A 197 -2.86 22.37 -14.28
C GLU A 197 -3.20 22.26 -12.79
N LEU A 198 -2.23 22.52 -11.92
CA LEU A 198 -2.35 22.24 -10.49
C LEU A 198 -3.02 23.40 -9.75
N ILE A 199 -4.28 23.22 -9.35
CA ILE A 199 -5.02 24.16 -8.51
C ILE A 199 -4.55 24.06 -7.05
N GLU A 200 -4.55 22.85 -6.48
CA GLU A 200 -4.12 22.63 -5.10
C GLU A 200 -3.71 21.18 -4.84
N GLN A 201 -2.80 20.94 -3.88
CA GLN A 201 -2.33 19.59 -3.53
C GLN A 201 -2.48 19.27 -2.03
N VAL A 202 -3.36 18.31 -1.73
CA VAL A 202 -3.54 17.77 -0.38
C VAL A 202 -2.61 16.59 -0.15
N LEU A 203 -1.82 16.68 0.93
CA LEU A 203 -0.90 15.63 1.39
C LEU A 203 -1.38 15.11 2.75
N LEU A 204 -1.95 13.89 2.79
CA LEU A 204 -2.50 13.27 3.99
C LEU A 204 -1.76 11.97 4.32
N SER A 205 -1.28 11.83 5.55
CA SER A 205 -0.94 10.53 6.16
C SER A 205 -1.93 10.25 7.28
N SER A 206 -2.55 9.06 7.28
CA SER A 206 -3.62 8.74 8.24
C SER A 206 -3.77 7.23 8.46
N MET A 207 -4.74 6.87 9.30
CA MET A 207 -5.17 5.49 9.55
C MET A 207 -6.68 5.36 9.39
N LEU A 208 -7.12 4.36 8.61
CA LEU A 208 -8.52 4.11 8.33
C LEU A 208 -8.84 2.64 8.63
N ASN A 209 -9.83 2.40 9.48
CA ASN A 209 -10.32 1.04 9.75
C ASN A 209 -11.41 0.67 8.72
N PRO A 210 -11.51 -0.61 8.31
CA PRO A 210 -12.60 -1.05 7.44
C PRO A 210 -13.99 -0.83 8.06
N GLY A 211 -14.94 -0.29 7.28
CA GLY A 211 -16.33 -0.09 7.68
C GLY A 211 -17.14 0.73 6.67
N GLU A 212 -18.47 0.70 6.83
CA GLU A 212 -19.39 1.50 6.00
C GLU A 212 -19.34 3.01 6.30
N GLN A 213 -18.89 3.39 7.50
CA GLN A 213 -18.92 4.76 7.97
C GLN A 213 -17.87 5.63 7.28
N TRP A 214 -18.30 6.82 6.85
CA TRP A 214 -17.45 7.81 6.22
C TRP A 214 -16.73 8.67 7.26
N GLN A 215 -15.43 8.91 7.07
CA GLN A 215 -14.66 9.89 7.83
C GLN A 215 -14.50 11.15 6.97
N THR A 216 -14.93 12.31 7.48
CA THR A 216 -14.81 13.59 6.77
C THR A 216 -13.47 14.24 7.08
N PHE A 217 -12.80 14.72 6.02
CA PHE A 217 -11.56 15.46 6.07
C PHE A 217 -11.77 16.85 5.46
N LYS A 218 -11.09 17.86 6.02
CA LYS A 218 -11.06 19.22 5.50
C LYS A 218 -9.62 19.61 5.23
N HIS A 219 -9.40 20.27 4.11
CA HIS A 219 -8.14 20.91 3.76
C HIS A 219 -8.40 22.38 3.46
N HIS A 220 -7.58 23.24 4.05
CA HIS A 220 -7.57 24.68 3.77
C HIS A 220 -6.19 24.98 3.17
N GLY A 221 -6.16 25.08 1.84
CA GLY A 221 -4.96 25.38 1.07
C GLY A 221 -4.69 26.87 1.01
N ARG A 222 -3.87 27.29 0.04
CA ARG A 222 -3.54 28.70 -0.18
C ARG A 222 -4.64 29.43 -0.96
N HIS A 223 -5.22 28.75 -1.94
CA HIS A 223 -6.24 29.31 -2.85
C HIS A 223 -7.57 28.53 -2.80
N LEU A 224 -7.52 27.23 -2.49
CA LEU A 224 -8.66 26.33 -2.48
C LEU A 224 -8.94 25.76 -1.07
N SER A 225 -10.20 25.80 -0.64
CA SER A 225 -10.69 24.99 0.48
C SER A 225 -11.48 23.78 -0.01
N LEU A 226 -11.23 22.62 0.61
CA LEU A 226 -11.78 21.32 0.20
C LEU A 226 -12.39 20.58 1.39
N GLU A 227 -13.64 20.16 1.28
CA GLU A 227 -14.20 19.06 2.07
C GLU A 227 -14.27 17.79 1.21
N TYR A 228 -13.77 16.69 1.76
CA TYR A 228 -13.86 15.35 1.18
C TYR A 228 -14.10 14.32 2.28
N ARG A 229 -14.50 13.11 1.92
CA ARG A 229 -14.70 12.00 2.86
C ARG A 229 -14.04 10.72 2.36
N LEU A 230 -13.50 9.93 3.27
CA LEU A 230 -12.84 8.65 3.00
C LEU A 230 -13.55 7.50 3.75
N ARG A 231 -13.57 6.31 3.15
CA ARG A 231 -13.82 5.05 3.86
C ARG A 231 -13.10 3.89 3.17
N PHE A 232 -12.73 2.87 3.94
CA PHE A 232 -12.28 1.60 3.38
C PHE A 232 -13.32 0.52 3.66
N ARG A 233 -13.67 -0.29 2.67
CA ARG A 233 -14.66 -1.36 2.81
C ARG A 233 -14.05 -2.67 2.39
N CYS A 234 -14.43 -3.75 3.05
CA CYS A 234 -14.19 -5.09 2.53
C CYS A 234 -15.15 -5.36 1.37
N GLU A 235 -14.72 -6.14 0.37
CA GLU A 235 -15.63 -6.64 -0.66
C GLU A 235 -16.59 -7.69 -0.07
N GLY A 236 -17.64 -8.06 -0.81
CA GLY A 236 -18.60 -9.07 -0.38
C GLY A 236 -17.92 -10.36 0.11
N ASN A 237 -18.41 -10.89 1.24
CA ASN A 237 -17.84 -12.03 1.96
C ASN A 237 -16.46 -11.84 2.60
N TYR A 238 -15.82 -10.66 2.53
CA TYR A 238 -14.58 -10.37 3.26
C TYR A 238 -14.84 -9.60 4.56
N TYR A 239 -14.14 -9.98 5.63
CA TYR A 239 -14.31 -9.35 6.96
C TYR A 239 -12.98 -9.17 7.72
N GLY A 240 -13.09 -8.53 8.88
CA GLY A 240 -12.00 -8.35 9.84
C GLY A 240 -11.18 -7.07 9.60
N PRO A 241 -10.24 -6.75 10.51
CA PRO A 241 -9.53 -5.47 10.53
C PRO A 241 -8.61 -5.20 9.32
N PHE A 242 -8.40 -6.21 8.47
CA PHE A 242 -7.56 -6.16 7.26
C PHE A 242 -8.28 -6.67 6.00
N CYS A 243 -9.61 -6.92 6.08
CA CYS A 243 -10.44 -7.51 5.02
C CYS A 243 -9.93 -8.84 4.44
N ASN A 244 -9.28 -9.66 5.28
CA ASN A 244 -8.55 -10.87 4.87
C ASN A 244 -9.19 -12.18 5.37
N ARG A 245 -10.43 -12.14 5.87
CA ARG A 245 -11.21 -13.32 6.28
C ARG A 245 -12.39 -13.50 5.36
N ALA A 246 -12.33 -14.51 4.48
CA ALA A 246 -13.45 -14.89 3.63
C ALA A 246 -14.54 -15.64 4.44
N GLY A 247 -15.80 -15.41 4.12
CA GLY A 247 -16.95 -16.10 4.70
C GLY A 247 -17.20 -17.47 4.07
N LEU A 248 -17.67 -18.42 4.89
CA LEU A 248 -17.94 -19.82 4.53
C LEU A 248 -18.99 -20.01 3.42
N ALA A 249 -19.70 -18.95 3.02
CA ALA A 249 -20.75 -18.98 2.00
C ALA A 249 -20.22 -19.08 0.55
N GLN A 250 -18.94 -18.81 0.30
CA GLN A 250 -18.33 -19.00 -1.02
C GLN A 250 -17.00 -19.74 -0.91
N SER A 251 -16.86 -20.79 -1.73
CA SER A 251 -15.63 -21.57 -1.90
C SER A 251 -14.43 -20.67 -2.23
N VAL A 252 -13.26 -21.01 -1.68
CA VAL A 252 -11.93 -20.42 -1.96
C VAL A 252 -11.88 -19.77 -3.34
N ASP A 253 -11.85 -18.44 -3.39
CA ASP A 253 -12.07 -17.72 -4.63
C ASP A 253 -10.90 -17.95 -5.60
N ARG A 254 -11.18 -18.69 -6.68
CA ARG A 254 -10.20 -19.01 -7.73
C ARG A 254 -9.63 -17.75 -8.41
N ARG A 255 -10.28 -16.58 -8.28
CA ARG A 255 -9.77 -15.29 -8.76
C ARG A 255 -8.55 -14.78 -7.98
N CYS A 256 -8.26 -15.33 -6.79
CA CYS A 256 -7.04 -15.02 -6.04
C CYS A 256 -5.81 -15.82 -6.48
N ALA A 257 -5.89 -16.67 -7.50
CA ALA A 257 -4.77 -17.43 -8.06
C ALA A 257 -3.78 -16.54 -8.87
N GLY A 258 -3.46 -15.35 -8.35
CA GLY A 258 -2.34 -14.55 -8.81
C GLY A 258 -1.01 -15.27 -8.56
N ARG A 259 -0.03 -15.05 -9.45
CA ARG A 259 1.27 -15.74 -9.44
C ARG A 259 1.83 -15.88 -8.02
N VAL A 260 2.14 -17.12 -7.62
CA VAL A 260 3.16 -17.39 -6.61
C VAL A 260 4.42 -16.66 -7.07
N VAL A 261 4.78 -15.58 -6.39
CA VAL A 261 6.09 -14.94 -6.57
C VAL A 261 7.10 -15.93 -6.02
N THR A 262 7.60 -16.78 -6.90
CA THR A 262 8.68 -17.70 -6.59
C THR A 262 9.91 -16.85 -6.35
N ALA A 263 10.17 -16.57 -5.07
CA ALA A 263 11.43 -15.98 -4.64
C ALA A 263 12.53 -17.02 -4.87
N LEU A 264 12.96 -17.10 -6.14
CA LEU A 264 14.15 -17.83 -6.54
C LEU A 264 15.33 -17.14 -5.87
N THR A 265 15.72 -17.69 -4.72
CA THR A 265 17.00 -17.43 -4.08
C THR A 265 18.10 -17.94 -5.00
N ALA A 266 18.45 -17.09 -5.97
CA ALA A 266 19.62 -17.31 -6.81
C ALA A 266 20.84 -17.49 -5.89
N PRO A 267 21.55 -18.63 -5.95
CA PRO A 267 22.74 -18.82 -5.14
C PRO A 267 23.79 -17.81 -5.59
N ALA A 268 24.23 -16.95 -4.68
CA ALA A 268 25.26 -15.96 -4.98
C ALA A 268 26.57 -16.68 -5.36
N PRO A 269 27.16 -16.42 -6.54
CA PRO A 269 28.46 -16.97 -6.88
C PRO A 269 29.54 -16.28 -6.04
N TYR A 270 30.27 -17.05 -5.24
CA TYR A 270 31.53 -16.60 -4.65
C TYR A 270 32.59 -16.42 -5.75
N PRO A 271 33.35 -15.32 -5.74
CA PRO A 271 34.68 -15.26 -6.32
C PRO A 271 35.74 -15.38 -5.22
N GLU A 272 36.52 -16.46 -5.23
CA GLU A 272 37.83 -16.44 -4.56
C GLU A 272 38.83 -15.64 -5.41
N SER A 273 39.36 -14.54 -4.88
CA SER A 273 40.57 -13.92 -5.41
C SER A 273 41.27 -13.07 -4.33
N ALA A 274 41.99 -13.74 -3.43
CA ALA A 274 42.78 -13.06 -2.40
C ALA A 274 43.89 -12.21 -3.06
N SER A 275 43.75 -10.88 -2.98
CA SER A 275 44.73 -9.92 -3.48
C SER A 275 45.39 -9.20 -2.31
N VAL A 276 46.67 -9.49 -2.06
CA VAL A 276 47.45 -8.85 -0.99
C VAL A 276 47.72 -7.39 -1.39
N ILE A 277 47.27 -6.44 -0.58
CA ILE A 277 47.64 -5.03 -0.70
C ILE A 277 48.48 -4.62 0.50
N THR A 278 49.73 -4.26 0.23
CA THR A 278 50.74 -3.84 1.20
C THR A 278 50.38 -2.48 1.82
N ALA A 279 50.80 -2.23 3.06
CA ALA A 279 50.52 -0.97 3.75
C ALA A 279 51.14 0.25 3.04
N GLY A 280 50.30 1.12 2.48
CA GLY A 280 50.67 2.39 1.87
C GLY A 280 50.66 3.55 2.88
N ARG A 281 51.69 4.40 2.84
CA ARG A 281 51.93 5.48 3.81
C ARG A 281 51.04 6.71 3.54
N VAL A 282 50.42 7.26 4.58
CA VAL A 282 49.66 8.53 4.51
C VAL A 282 50.61 9.74 4.48
N PRO A 283 50.44 10.69 3.53
CA PRO A 283 50.96 12.04 3.62
C PRO A 283 49.90 13.04 4.14
N SER A 284 50.36 14.15 4.72
CA SER A 284 49.53 15.08 5.50
C SER A 284 48.70 16.08 4.68
N VAL A 285 47.67 16.62 5.34
CA VAL A 285 46.93 17.84 4.96
C VAL A 285 47.88 19.00 4.63
N THR A 286 47.51 19.83 3.65
CA THR A 286 48.03 21.20 3.52
C THR A 286 46.90 22.11 3.03
N SER A 287 46.80 23.32 3.59
CA SER A 287 45.77 24.30 3.27
C SER A 287 46.20 25.28 2.20
N VAL A 288 45.27 25.65 1.30
CA VAL A 288 45.18 26.94 0.61
C VAL A 288 43.72 27.36 0.65
#